data_AF-A0A655FEG3-F1
#
_entry.id   AF-A0A655FEG3-F1
#
_cell.length_a   1.000
_cell.length_b   1.000
_cell.length_c   1.000
_cell.angle_alpha   90.00
_cell.angle_beta   90.00
_cell.angle_gamma   90.00
#
_symmetry.space_group_name_H-M   'P 1'
#
loop_
_entity.id
_entity.type
_entity.pdbx_description
1 polymer ?
#
loop_
_entity_poly.entity_id
_entity_poly.type
_entity_poly.pdbx_seq_one_letter_code
_entity_poly.pdbx_strand_id
1 'polypeptide(L)'
;MPYCDAPIRHRDHAQPHHRGGPTTATNGLGSCERCNYVKEAPGWRVSTDTDETGRHTAEFTTPTGMYYHCTAPPLPGPLEIDVSQVEARIGVALTHLHAA
;
A
#
# COMPACT_ATOMS: atom_id res chain seq x y z
N MET A 1 9.69 -6.38 4.86
CA MET A 1 10.96 -6.52 4.10
C MET A 1 10.78 -7.61 3.08
N PRO A 2 11.31 -7.43 1.87
CA PRO A 2 10.74 -8.06 0.68
C PRO A 2 11.32 -9.44 0.33
N TYR A 3 12.34 -9.93 1.05
CA TYR A 3 13.16 -11.05 0.57
C TYR A 3 13.07 -12.34 1.40
N CYS A 4 12.37 -12.33 2.55
CA CYS A 4 12.48 -13.44 3.50
C CYS A 4 11.43 -14.54 3.30
N ASP A 5 10.40 -14.30 2.48
CA ASP A 5 9.23 -15.17 2.22
C ASP A 5 8.52 -15.73 3.47
N ALA A 6 8.85 -15.21 4.65
CA ALA A 6 8.25 -15.63 5.90
C ALA A 6 6.82 -15.06 6.03
N PRO A 7 5.88 -15.83 6.62
CA PRO A 7 4.52 -15.36 6.83
C PRO A 7 4.47 -14.03 7.61
N ILE A 8 3.49 -13.20 7.27
CA ILE A 8 3.21 -11.95 7.99
C ILE A 8 2.85 -12.28 9.44
N ARG A 9 3.53 -11.59 10.38
CA ARG A 9 3.27 -11.68 11.83
C ARG A 9 2.94 -10.32 12.43
N HIS A 10 3.57 -9.26 11.93
CA HIS A 10 3.34 -7.88 12.35
C HIS A 10 2.59 -7.11 11.27
N ARG A 11 1.67 -6.26 11.70
CA ARG A 11 1.06 -5.19 10.93
C ARG A 11 1.49 -3.89 11.59
N ASP A 12 2.30 -3.12 10.90
CA ASP A 12 2.94 -1.92 11.45
C ASP A 12 3.06 -0.85 10.36
N HIS A 13 3.59 0.32 10.70
CA HIS A 13 3.73 1.41 9.78
C HIS A 13 4.92 1.20 8.83
N ALA A 14 4.74 1.49 7.54
CA ALA A 14 5.83 1.56 6.57
C ALA A 14 6.81 2.67 6.96
N GLN A 15 6.33 3.91 7.06
CA GLN A 15 7.04 4.98 7.75
C GLN A 15 6.70 4.92 9.25
N PRO A 16 7.66 4.65 10.15
CA PRO A 16 7.37 4.45 11.57
C PRO A 16 6.65 5.63 12.21
N HIS A 17 5.63 5.36 13.04
CA HIS A 17 4.86 6.39 13.73
C HIS A 17 5.75 7.32 14.59
N HIS A 18 6.73 6.75 15.29
CA HIS A 18 7.66 7.54 16.10
C HIS A 18 8.57 8.48 15.28
N ARG A 19 8.62 8.34 13.95
CA ARG A 19 9.30 9.23 13.00
C ARG A 19 8.33 10.13 12.23
N GLY A 20 7.09 10.27 12.72
CA GLY A 20 6.05 11.11 12.11
C GLY A 20 5.24 10.43 11.02
N GLY A 21 5.36 9.11 10.82
CA GLY A 21 4.51 8.38 9.90
C GLY A 21 3.05 8.39 10.37
N PRO A 22 2.07 8.68 9.50
CA PRO A 22 0.67 8.78 9.90
C PRO A 22 0.07 7.40 10.16
N THR A 23 -0.86 7.29 11.11
CA THR A 23 -1.64 6.06 11.30
C THR A 23 -2.76 6.02 10.25
N THR A 24 -2.50 5.41 9.10
CA THR A 24 -3.46 5.28 7.99
C THR A 24 -3.41 3.87 7.39
N ALA A 25 -4.47 3.49 6.68
CA ALA A 25 -4.49 2.24 5.93
C ALA A 25 -3.35 2.19 4.88
N THR A 26 -3.11 3.32 4.18
CA THR A 26 -2.03 3.43 3.18
C THR A 26 -0.65 3.19 3.78
N ASN A 27 -0.34 3.79 4.95
CA ASN A 27 0.94 3.61 5.63
C ASN A 27 1.05 2.25 6.36
N GLY A 28 0.02 1.40 6.30
CA GLY A 28 0.08 0.06 6.87
C GLY A 28 0.96 -0.88 6.07
N LEU A 29 1.69 -1.77 6.76
CA LEU A 29 2.58 -2.75 6.16
C LEU A 29 2.57 -4.07 6.95
N GLY A 30 2.32 -5.17 6.24
CA GLY A 30 2.48 -6.52 6.77
C GLY A 30 3.93 -7.01 6.63
N SER A 31 4.52 -7.55 7.69
CA SER A 31 5.84 -8.21 7.62
C SER A 31 6.01 -9.30 8.67
N CYS A 32 7.02 -10.17 8.50
CA CYS A 32 7.46 -11.03 9.59
C CYS A 32 8.14 -10.19 10.68
N GLU A 33 8.20 -10.71 11.91
CA GLU A 33 8.75 -10.02 13.08
C GLU A 33 10.19 -9.48 12.86
N ARG A 34 11.11 -10.36 12.43
CA ARG A 34 12.51 -9.99 12.17
C ARG A 34 12.60 -8.84 11.17
N CYS A 35 11.83 -8.93 10.09
CA CYS A 35 11.85 -7.93 9.04
C CYS A 35 11.22 -6.61 9.48
N ASN A 36 10.25 -6.64 10.39
CA ASN A 36 9.73 -5.44 11.02
C ASN A 36 10.82 -4.74 11.84
N TYR A 37 11.60 -5.48 12.62
CA TYR A 37 12.69 -4.89 13.40
C TYR A 37 13.84 -4.39 12.53
N VAL A 38 14.17 -5.10 11.44
CA VAL A 38 15.22 -4.67 10.51
C VAL A 38 14.88 -3.34 9.84
N LYS A 39 13.62 -3.11 9.40
CA LYS A 39 13.24 -1.82 8.77
C LYS A 39 13.37 -0.63 9.72
N GLU A 40 13.37 -0.86 11.03
CA GLU A 40 13.54 0.20 12.03
C GLU A 40 15.00 0.65 12.16
N ALA A 41 15.97 -0.11 11.65
CA ALA A 41 17.37 0.28 11.73
C ALA A 41 17.65 1.57 10.92
N PRO A 42 18.65 2.38 11.32
CA PRO A 42 19.04 3.59 10.57
C PRO A 42 19.39 3.29 9.11
N GLY A 43 19.07 4.23 8.22
CA GLY A 43 19.36 4.14 6.78
C GLY A 43 18.33 3.36 5.96
N TRP A 44 17.41 2.63 6.60
CA TRP A 44 16.24 2.08 5.91
C TRP A 44 15.22 3.18 5.62
N ARG A 45 14.67 3.15 4.41
CA ARG A 45 13.53 3.98 4.00
C ARG A 45 12.46 3.09 3.40
N VAL A 46 11.22 3.28 3.84
CA VAL A 46 10.08 2.51 3.37
C VAL A 46 8.93 3.48 3.11
N SER A 47 8.34 3.38 1.93
CA SER A 47 7.14 4.10 1.51
C SER A 47 6.11 3.11 0.99
N THR A 48 4.86 3.53 0.99
CA THR A 48 3.74 2.75 0.49
C THR A 48 2.81 3.66 -0.28
N ASP A 49 2.16 3.12 -1.29
CA ASP A 49 1.18 3.83 -2.10
C ASP A 49 0.02 2.90 -2.47
N THR A 50 -0.97 3.45 -3.14
CA THR A 50 -2.06 2.71 -3.77
C THR A 50 -2.00 2.97 -5.27
N ASP A 51 -1.83 1.92 -6.06
CA ASP A 51 -1.80 2.05 -7.52
C ASP A 51 -3.18 2.41 -8.11
N GLU A 52 -3.24 2.64 -9.42
CA GLU A 52 -4.46 2.99 -10.15
C GLU A 52 -5.59 1.96 -10.04
N THR A 53 -5.27 0.72 -9.63
CA THR A 53 -6.24 -0.36 -9.41
C THR A 53 -6.75 -0.44 -7.97
N GLY A 54 -6.30 0.47 -7.10
CA GLY A 54 -6.62 0.44 -5.68
C GLY A 54 -5.76 -0.55 -4.88
N ARG A 55 -4.68 -1.08 -5.46
CA ARG A 55 -3.83 -2.09 -4.84
C ARG A 55 -2.65 -1.46 -4.12
N HIS A 56 -2.40 -1.96 -2.91
CA HIS A 56 -1.30 -1.48 -2.07
C HIS A 56 0.06 -1.88 -2.65
N THR A 57 0.97 -0.92 -2.69
CA THR A 57 2.37 -1.09 -3.08
C THR A 57 3.28 -0.62 -1.96
N ALA A 58 4.48 -1.21 -1.90
CA ALA A 58 5.49 -0.86 -0.92
C ALA A 58 6.87 -0.77 -1.60
N GLU A 59 7.60 0.29 -1.31
CA GLU A 59 8.95 0.51 -1.77
C GLU A 59 9.92 0.47 -0.60
N PHE A 60 11.04 -0.22 -0.75
CA PHE A 60 12.08 -0.32 0.26
C PHE A 60 13.41 0.14 -0.33
N THR A 61 14.06 1.08 0.35
CA THR A 61 15.47 1.38 0.13
C THR A 61 16.28 0.90 1.33
N THR A 62 17.23 0.00 1.07
CA THR A 62 18.19 -0.47 2.08
C THR A 62 19.21 0.62 2.43
N PRO A 63 19.91 0.51 3.58
CA PRO A 63 21.03 1.40 3.92
C PRO A 63 22.14 1.41 2.86
N THR A 64 22.30 0.31 2.11
CA THR A 64 23.27 0.16 1.02
C THR A 64 22.79 0.71 -0.32
N GLY A 65 21.59 1.29 -0.38
CA GLY A 65 21.02 1.89 -1.61
C GLY A 65 20.26 0.93 -2.52
N MET A 66 20.22 -0.37 -2.21
CA MET A 66 19.37 -1.32 -2.96
C MET A 66 17.89 -0.94 -2.82
N TYR A 67 17.16 -0.99 -3.93
CA TYR A 67 15.74 -0.68 -4.02
C TYR A 67 14.91 -1.92 -4.33
N TYR A 68 13.76 -2.05 -3.69
CA TYR A 68 12.80 -3.12 -3.93
C TYR A 68 11.39 -2.55 -3.99
N HIS A 69 10.61 -2.98 -4.98
CA HIS A 69 9.18 -2.73 -5.06
C HIS A 69 8.42 -4.04 -4.79
N CYS A 70 7.43 -3.98 -3.92
CA CYS A 70 6.50 -5.06 -3.61
C CYS A 70 5.07 -4.60 -3.88
N THR A 71 4.30 -5.47 -4.51
CA THR A 71 2.88 -5.25 -4.77
C THR A 71 2.10 -6.27 -3.94
N ALA A 72 1.08 -5.81 -3.19
CA ALA A 72 0.23 -6.71 -2.43
C ALA A 72 -0.43 -7.74 -3.36
N PRO A 73 -0.55 -9.01 -2.95
CA PRO A 73 -1.24 -10.03 -3.75
C PRO A 73 -2.72 -9.64 -3.94
N PRO A 74 -3.39 -10.14 -4.99
CA PRO A 74 -4.82 -9.89 -5.19
C PRO A 74 -5.61 -10.28 -3.95
N LEU A 75 -6.65 -9.50 -3.65
CA LEU A 75 -7.60 -9.88 -2.62
C LEU A 75 -8.18 -11.25 -2.97
N PRO A 76 -8.33 -12.16 -1.99
CA PRO A 76 -9.00 -13.43 -2.23
C PRO A 76 -10.48 -13.16 -2.52
N GLY A 77 -10.98 -13.72 -3.62
CA GLY A 77 -12.37 -13.54 -4.06
C GLY A 77 -12.54 -12.47 -5.15
N PRO A 78 -13.78 -12.26 -5.62
CA PRO A 78 -14.07 -11.21 -6.59
C PRO A 78 -13.83 -9.82 -5.98
N LEU A 79 -13.36 -8.88 -6.79
CA LEU A 79 -13.30 -7.47 -6.42
C LEU A 79 -14.74 -6.95 -6.27
N GLU A 80 -15.17 -6.71 -5.03
CA GLU A 80 -16.41 -5.99 -4.76
C GLU A 80 -16.13 -4.49 -4.84
N ILE A 81 -16.52 -3.88 -5.96
CA ILE A 81 -16.52 -2.43 -6.12
C ILE A 81 -17.93 -1.97 -5.77
N ASP A 82 -18.08 -1.34 -4.60
CA ASP A 82 -19.33 -0.68 -4.24
C ASP A 82 -19.39 0.68 -4.94
N VAL A 83 -20.24 0.79 -5.96
CA VAL A 83 -20.47 2.04 -6.68
C VAL A 83 -21.77 2.64 -6.15
N SER A 84 -21.68 3.82 -5.55
CA SER A 84 -22.87 4.52 -5.10
C SER A 84 -23.78 4.84 -6.28
N GLN A 85 -25.10 4.71 -6.10
CA GLN A 85 -26.08 5.13 -7.12
C GLN A 85 -25.87 6.60 -7.54
N VAL A 86 -25.37 7.44 -6.64
CA VAL A 86 -25.07 8.85 -6.94
C VAL A 86 -23.86 8.97 -7.87
N GLU A 87 -22.78 8.25 -7.58
CA GLU A 87 -21.56 8.25 -8.41
C GLU A 87 -21.86 7.74 -9.83
N ALA A 88 -22.67 6.68 -9.94
CA ALA A 88 -23.11 6.16 -11.23
C ALA A 88 -23.90 7.20 -12.04
N ARG A 89 -24.82 7.94 -11.39
CA ARG A 89 -25.61 9.00 -12.04
C ARG A 89 -24.74 10.17 -12.49
N ILE A 90 -23.76 10.57 -11.68
CA ILE A 90 -22.79 11.62 -12.03
C ILE A 90 -21.98 11.19 -13.26
N GLY A 91 -21.46 9.95 -13.26
CA GLY A 91 -20.70 9.41 -14.39
C GLY A 91 -21.48 9.45 -15.71
N VAL A 92 -22.74 9.01 -15.69
CA VAL A 92 -23.64 9.04 -16.86
C VAL A 92 -23.90 10.47 -17.33
N ALA A 93 -24.20 11.40 -16.42
CA ALA A 93 -24.46 12.80 -16.79
C ALA A 93 -23.23 13.45 -17.44
N LEU A 94 -22.02 13.20 -16.91
CA LEU A 94 -20.77 13.72 -17.48
C LEU A 94 -20.47 13.15 -18.86
N THR A 95 -20.80 11.88 -19.12
CA THR A 95 -20.62 11.28 -20.46
C THR A 95 -21.56 11.91 -21.48
N HIS A 96 -22.80 12.19 -21.10
CA HIS A 96 -23.75 12.89 -21.97
C HIS A 96 -23.33 14.34 -22.27
N LEU A 97 -22.70 15.03 -21.32
CA LEU A 97 -22.21 16.40 -21.52
C LEU A 97 -21.02 16.48 -22.49
N HIS A 98 -20.14 15.46 -22.52
CA HIS A 98 -19.02 15.42 -23.47
C HIS A 98 -19.40 14.93 -24.88
N ALA A 99 -20.62 14.40 -25.05
CA ALA A 99 -21.13 13.91 -26.32
C ALA A 99 -21.99 14.95 -27.09
N ALA A 100 -22.15 16.16 -26.54
CA ALA A 100 -22.89 17.29 -27.12
C ALA A 100 -21.94 18.39 -27.60
#